data_AF-A0A6I6A612-F1
#
_entry.id   AF-A0A6I6A612-F1
#
_cell.length_a   1.000
_cell.length_b   1.000
_cell.length_c   1.000
_cell.angle_alpha   90.00
_cell.angle_beta   90.00
_cell.angle_gamma   90.00
#
_symmetry.space_group_name_H-M   'P 1'
#
loop_
_entity.id
_entity.type
_entity.pdbx_description
1 polymer ?
#
loop_
_entity_poly.entity_id
_entity_poly.type
_entity_poly.pdbx_seq_one_letter_code
_entity_poly.pdbx_strand_id
1 'polypeptide(L)'
;MKLIALCLLTLTLIGCSGNALTTPEVSPGLTQDQLVPTLQKIAETGQYDAVLQDLTVGLENAGHMEQAVTVQRFNELSDPEDIKKLAAQVVATIQK
;
A
#
# COMPACT_ATOMS: atom_id res chain seq x y z
N MET A 1 56.45 -29.88 23.42
CA MET A 1 57.29 -29.05 22.53
C MET A 1 56.92 -29.35 21.08
N LYS A 2 56.67 -28.30 20.29
CA LYS A 2 56.59 -28.24 18.81
C LYS A 2 55.41 -28.97 18.14
N LEU A 3 54.75 -28.47 17.10
CA LEU A 3 54.36 -27.14 16.58
C LEU A 3 53.63 -27.49 15.26
N ILE A 4 52.53 -26.78 14.96
CA ILE A 4 52.05 -26.42 13.60
C ILE A 4 51.38 -27.52 12.75
N ALA A 5 50.09 -27.35 12.48
CA ALA A 5 49.56 -27.11 11.13
C ALA A 5 48.08 -26.70 11.20
N LEU A 6 47.87 -25.40 11.44
CA LEU A 6 46.60 -24.70 11.32
C LEU A 6 46.26 -24.58 9.82
N CYS A 7 45.47 -25.49 9.27
CA CYS A 7 44.87 -25.32 7.95
C CYS A 7 43.62 -24.42 8.06
N LEU A 8 43.87 -23.11 8.02
CA LEU A 8 42.88 -22.07 7.74
C LEU A 8 42.30 -22.30 6.34
N LEU A 9 41.16 -23.00 6.29
CA LEU A 9 40.32 -23.10 5.10
C LEU A 9 39.57 -21.77 4.94
N THR A 10 40.25 -20.84 4.27
CA THR A 10 39.69 -19.59 3.76
C THR A 10 38.74 -19.94 2.62
N LEU A 11 37.47 -20.15 2.95
CA LEU A 11 36.38 -20.18 1.98
C LEU A 11 36.16 -18.76 1.46
N THR A 12 36.92 -18.50 0.42
CA THR A 12 36.75 -17.55 -0.67
C THR A 12 35.41 -16.83 -0.69
N LEU A 13 35.51 -15.50 -0.65
CA LEU A 13 34.56 -14.52 -1.13
C LEU A 13 33.82 -15.03 -2.38
N ILE A 14 32.61 -15.55 -2.18
CA ILE A 14 31.61 -15.55 -3.25
C ILE A 14 31.15 -14.10 -3.31
N GLY A 15 31.70 -13.39 -4.30
CA GLY A 15 31.18 -12.10 -4.71
C GLY A 15 29.70 -12.25 -5.02
N CYS A 16 28.86 -11.69 -4.16
CA CYS A 16 27.50 -11.33 -4.52
C CYS A 16 27.61 -10.27 -5.62
N SER A 17 27.69 -10.77 -6.86
CA SER A 17 27.38 -10.01 -8.06
C SER A 17 26.03 -9.36 -7.79
N GLY A 18 25.98 -8.03 -7.92
CA GLY A 18 24.83 -7.24 -7.51
C GLY A 18 23.54 -7.75 -8.14
N ASN A 19 22.74 -8.46 -7.35
CA ASN A 19 21.31 -8.46 -7.57
C ASN A 19 20.86 -7.09 -7.11
N ALA A 20 20.41 -6.27 -8.06
CA ALA A 20 19.75 -5.01 -7.79
C ALA A 20 18.86 -5.16 -6.56
N LEU A 21 19.06 -4.28 -5.57
CA LEU A 21 18.11 -4.09 -4.49
C LEU A 21 16.77 -3.81 -5.15
N THR A 22 15.92 -4.82 -5.26
CA THR A 22 14.50 -4.64 -5.58
C THR A 22 13.91 -4.02 -4.34
N THR A 23 14.11 -2.71 -4.19
CA THR A 23 13.33 -1.90 -3.27
C THR A 23 11.87 -2.22 -3.57
N PRO A 24 11.06 -2.64 -2.58
CA PRO A 24 9.64 -2.88 -2.83
C PRO A 24 9.07 -1.65 -3.53
N GLU A 25 8.46 -1.82 -4.71
CA GLU A 25 7.75 -0.73 -5.36
C GLU A 25 6.58 -0.36 -4.47
N VAL A 26 6.73 0.75 -3.74
CA VAL A 26 5.63 1.36 -3.01
C VAL A 26 4.69 1.92 -4.07
N SER A 27 3.40 1.55 -4.00
CA SER A 27 2.41 2.12 -4.92
C SER A 27 2.47 3.65 -4.87
N PRO A 28 2.49 4.34 -6.01
CA PRO A 28 2.43 5.80 -6.03
C PRO A 28 1.09 6.36 -5.52
N GLY A 29 0.07 5.50 -5.38
CA GLY A 29 -1.29 5.90 -5.05
C GLY A 29 -2.05 6.52 -6.22
N LEU A 30 -3.33 6.79 -6.00
CA LEU A 30 -4.16 7.56 -6.93
C LEU A 30 -3.78 9.04 -6.94
N THR A 31 -3.88 9.67 -8.11
CA THR A 31 -3.74 11.12 -8.23
C THR A 31 -4.97 11.85 -7.67
N GLN A 32 -4.83 13.13 -7.32
CA GLN A 32 -5.90 13.91 -6.69
C GLN A 32 -7.21 13.94 -7.50
N ASP A 33 -7.11 14.02 -8.83
CA ASP A 33 -8.25 13.99 -9.76
C ASP A 33 -8.90 12.60 -9.91
N GLN A 34 -8.23 11.53 -9.46
CA GLN A 34 -8.76 10.16 -9.46
C GLN A 34 -9.47 9.78 -8.14
N LEU A 35 -9.22 10.51 -7.05
CA LEU A 35 -9.75 10.16 -5.72
C LEU A 35 -11.28 10.15 -5.69
N VAL A 36 -11.90 11.26 -6.06
CA VAL A 36 -13.36 11.40 -6.04
C VAL A 36 -14.03 10.45 -7.03
N PRO A 37 -13.61 10.33 -8.31
CA PRO A 37 -14.20 9.37 -9.22
C PRO A 37 -14.10 7.92 -8.74
N THR A 38 -12.97 7.54 -8.13
CA THR A 38 -12.80 6.18 -7.60
C THR A 38 -13.74 5.93 -6.42
N LEU A 39 -13.82 6.87 -5.48
CA LEU A 39 -14.74 6.77 -4.35
C LEU A 39 -16.22 6.76 -4.78
N GLN A 40 -16.60 7.53 -5.82
CA GLN A 40 -17.94 7.48 -6.40
C GLN A 40 -18.23 6.11 -7.00
N LYS A 41 -17.28 5.52 -7.73
CA LYS A 41 -17.44 4.16 -8.27
C LYS A 41 -17.58 3.11 -7.16
N ILE A 42 -16.85 3.25 -6.04
CA ILE A 42 -17.04 2.40 -4.86
C ILE A 42 -18.43 2.64 -4.25
N ALA A 43 -18.90 3.89 -4.16
CA ALA A 43 -20.24 4.22 -3.67
C ALA A 43 -21.37 3.63 -4.53
N GLU A 44 -21.14 3.44 -5.82
CA GLU A 44 -22.09 2.80 -6.73
C GLU A 44 -22.05 1.27 -6.65
N THR A 45 -20.84 0.70 -6.58
CA THR A 45 -20.62 -0.75 -6.80
C THR A 45 -20.36 -1.54 -5.53
N GLY A 46 -19.86 -0.90 -4.47
CA GLY A 46 -19.33 -1.55 -3.28
C GLY A 46 -18.00 -2.28 -3.50
N GLN A 47 -17.41 -2.21 -4.69
CA GLN A 47 -16.19 -2.94 -5.04
C GLN A 47 -14.95 -2.06 -4.80
N TYR A 48 -14.03 -2.51 -3.95
CA TYR A 48 -12.88 -1.71 -3.54
C TYR A 48 -11.54 -2.46 -3.53
N ASP A 49 -11.53 -3.80 -3.54
CA ASP A 49 -10.32 -4.62 -3.35
C ASP A 49 -9.16 -4.23 -4.28
N ALA A 50 -9.48 -4.02 -5.57
CA ALA A 50 -8.49 -3.71 -6.60
C ALA A 50 -7.87 -2.31 -6.47
N VAL A 51 -8.48 -1.41 -5.69
CA VAL A 51 -8.10 0.01 -5.62
C VAL A 51 -7.79 0.49 -4.21
N LEU A 52 -8.03 -0.32 -3.18
CA LEU A 52 -7.95 0.14 -1.79
C LEU A 52 -6.58 0.69 -1.40
N GLN A 53 -5.51 -0.02 -1.79
CA GLN A 53 -4.16 0.40 -1.49
C GLN A 53 -3.85 1.74 -2.14
N ASP A 54 -4.09 1.85 -3.45
CA ASP A 54 -3.81 3.06 -4.22
C ASP A 54 -4.67 4.24 -3.74
N LEU A 55 -5.93 3.98 -3.40
CA LEU A 55 -6.83 4.97 -2.83
C LEU A 55 -6.35 5.47 -1.47
N THR A 56 -5.89 4.57 -0.59
CA THR A 56 -5.37 4.93 0.73
C THR A 56 -4.14 5.83 0.58
N VAL A 57 -3.17 5.42 -0.23
CA VAL A 57 -1.95 6.21 -0.49
C VAL A 57 -2.29 7.54 -1.16
N GLY A 58 -3.20 7.55 -2.12
CA GLY A 58 -3.64 8.77 -2.80
C GLY A 58 -4.29 9.78 -1.84
N LEU A 59 -5.12 9.30 -0.91
CA LEU A 59 -5.73 10.14 0.14
C LEU A 59 -4.67 10.70 1.10
N GLU A 60 -3.70 9.88 1.52
CA GLU A 60 -2.58 10.32 2.35
C GLU A 60 -1.76 11.41 1.65
N ASN A 61 -1.40 11.18 0.38
CA ASN A 61 -0.65 12.12 -0.45
C ASN A 61 -1.40 13.43 -0.67
N ALA A 62 -2.73 13.40 -0.76
CA ALA A 62 -3.59 14.57 -0.88
C ALA A 62 -3.89 15.29 0.45
N GLY A 63 -3.37 14.78 1.58
CA GLY A 63 -3.58 15.37 2.91
C GLY A 63 -4.91 14.96 3.58
N HIS A 64 -5.63 14.00 3.02
CA HIS A 64 -6.89 13.47 3.54
C HIS A 64 -6.66 12.26 4.47
N MET A 65 -5.84 12.43 5.52
CA MET A 65 -5.43 11.31 6.40
C MET A 65 -6.60 10.64 7.13
N GLU A 66 -7.58 11.41 7.60
CA GLU A 66 -8.76 10.83 8.27
C GLU A 66 -9.60 9.99 7.29
N GLN A 67 -9.68 10.42 6.03
CA GLN A 67 -10.36 9.68 4.98
C GLN A 67 -9.57 8.44 4.58
N ALA A 68 -8.24 8.50 4.57
CA ALA A 68 -7.38 7.33 4.34
C ALA A 68 -7.61 6.25 5.40
N VAL A 69 -7.70 6.62 6.69
CA VAL A 69 -8.08 5.70 7.77
C VAL A 69 -9.51 5.17 7.55
N THR A 70 -10.43 6.03 7.14
CA THR A 70 -11.83 5.66 6.91
C THR A 70 -11.97 4.61 5.82
N VAL A 71 -11.29 4.75 4.68
CA VAL A 71 -11.40 3.77 3.57
C VAL A 71 -10.76 2.43 3.91
N GLN A 72 -9.73 2.40 4.76
CA GLN A 72 -9.15 1.12 5.22
C GLN A 72 -10.16 0.24 5.97
N ARG A 73 -11.20 0.84 6.57
CA ARG A 73 -12.27 0.11 7.24
C ARG A 73 -13.18 -0.65 6.28
N PHE A 74 -13.08 -0.47 4.96
CA PHE A 74 -13.83 -1.28 4.00
C PHE A 74 -13.56 -2.78 4.19
N ASN A 75 -12.33 -3.17 4.55
CA ASN A 75 -11.96 -4.56 4.86
C ASN A 75 -12.65 -5.14 6.09
N GLU A 76 -13.25 -4.30 6.94
CA GLU A 76 -13.96 -4.70 8.14
C GLU A 76 -15.47 -4.87 7.89
N LEU A 77 -15.95 -4.44 6.72
CA LEU A 77 -17.37 -4.43 6.38
C LEU A 77 -17.73 -5.65 5.54
N SER A 78 -18.69 -6.43 6.04
CA SER A 78 -19.21 -7.60 5.33
C SER A 78 -20.34 -7.27 4.35
N ASP A 79 -21.03 -6.13 4.55
CA ASP A 79 -22.16 -5.70 3.73
C ASP A 79 -21.72 -4.67 2.68
N PRO A 80 -21.87 -4.97 1.37
CA PRO A 80 -21.62 -4.01 0.29
C PRO A 80 -22.36 -2.68 0.44
N GLU A 81 -23.56 -2.67 1.03
CA GLU A 81 -24.33 -1.42 1.20
C GLU A 81 -23.68 -0.49 2.23
N ASP A 82 -22.98 -1.03 3.23
CA ASP A 82 -22.25 -0.22 4.20
C ASP A 82 -20.95 0.35 3.61
N ILE A 83 -20.29 -0.41 2.74
CA ILE A 83 -19.15 0.08 1.95
C ILE A 83 -19.60 1.25 1.07
N LYS A 84 -20.72 1.10 0.36
CA LYS A 84 -21.26 2.15 -0.51
C LYS A 84 -21.57 3.44 0.25
N LYS A 85 -22.25 3.33 1.39
CA LYS A 85 -22.57 4.48 2.27
C LYS A 85 -21.30 5.16 2.77
N LEU A 86 -20.32 4.39 3.22
CA LEU A 86 -19.09 4.94 3.76
C LEU A 86 -18.27 5.65 2.68
N ALA A 87 -18.16 5.06 1.48
CA ALA A 87 -17.52 5.71 0.34
C ALA A 87 -18.22 7.04 -0.03
N ALA A 88 -19.55 7.07 -0.06
CA ALA A 88 -20.31 8.30 -0.30
C ALA A 88 -20.07 9.37 0.76
N GLN A 89 -19.93 8.99 2.04
CA GLN A 89 -19.58 9.92 3.12
C GLN A 89 -18.18 10.51 2.95
N VAL A 90 -17.22 9.70 2.51
CA VAL A 90 -15.86 10.18 2.22
C VAL A 90 -15.88 11.18 1.06
N VAL A 91 -16.61 10.89 -0.03
CA VAL A 91 -16.80 11.86 -1.15
C VAL A 91 -17.35 13.18 -0.63
N ALA A 92 -18.43 13.13 0.15
CA ALA A 92 -19.07 14.33 0.69
C ALA A 92 -18.17 15.11 1.65
N THR A 93 -17.16 14.49 2.25
CA THR A 93 -16.21 15.16 3.14
C THR A 93 -15.08 15.84 2.36
N ILE A 94 -14.57 15.19 1.31
CA ILE A 94 -13.51 15.75 0.45
C ILE A 94 -14.02 16.96 -0.35
N GLN A 95 -15.30 16.97 -0.72
CA GLN A 95 -15.90 18.02 -1.55
C GLN A 95 -16.43 19.24 -0.77
N LYS A 96 -16.36 19.23 0.56
CA LYS A 96 -16.73 20.38 1.40
C LYS A 96 -15.61 21.40 1.46
#